data_AF-A0A3D4FFH6-F1
#
_entry.id   AF-A0A3D4FFH6-F1
#
_cell.length_a   1.000
_cell.length_b   1.000
_cell.length_c   1.000
_cell.angle_alpha   90.00
_cell.angle_beta   90.00
_cell.angle_gamma   90.00
#
_symmetry.space_group_name_H-M   'P 1'
#
loop_
_entity.id
_entity.type
_entity.pdbx_description
1 polymer ?
#
loop_
_entity_poly.entity_id
_entity_poly.type
_entity_poly.pdbx_seq_one_letter_code
_entity_poly.pdbx_strand_id
1 'polypeptide(L)'
;MVAINSRRDKREVIDFDNLKKNYELVHSLINRGKVLASHTVKSGGVVEAISKMCFGNKIGFSFNNNISLGELSEPRYGSIVLELENHINIEEELNDVEYTLLGSTIEKYEININGEIISLEELQNDFEDTLEEVFPTDYSDNRFASEKIKKYSSKINNLIKSPLIKISKPKVLIPVFPGTNCEYDCERAFVKAGAAVNTLVFNNLSSRHIENSIDELANQISKSQIVMLPGGFSAGDEPDGSGKFIATIFRNEKIKYEVMNLLKNRDGLILGICNGFQAL
;
A
#
# COMPACT_ATOMS: atom_id res chain seq x y z
N MET A 1 -11.32 -21.09 -10.38
CA MET A 1 -9.90 -20.72 -10.61
C MET A 1 -9.31 -21.58 -11.72
N VAL A 2 -8.43 -20.99 -12.51
CA VAL A 2 -7.71 -21.63 -13.63
C VAL A 2 -6.21 -21.34 -13.51
N ALA A 3 -5.37 -22.20 -14.08
CA ALA A 3 -3.97 -21.89 -14.35
C ALA A 3 -3.81 -21.67 -15.86
N ILE A 4 -3.37 -20.48 -16.27
CA ILE A 4 -2.91 -20.23 -17.64
C ILE A 4 -1.50 -20.80 -17.76
N ASN A 5 -1.32 -21.79 -18.63
CA ASN A 5 -0.09 -22.56 -18.74
C ASN A 5 0.86 -21.93 -19.76
N SER A 6 2.12 -21.74 -19.35
CA SER A 6 3.20 -21.40 -20.26
C SER A 6 3.85 -22.66 -20.82
N ARG A 7 3.95 -22.72 -22.15
CA ARG A 7 4.63 -23.80 -22.86
C ARG A 7 6.14 -23.73 -22.67
N ARG A 8 6.77 -24.90 -22.64
CA ARG A 8 8.21 -25.08 -22.57
C ARG A 8 8.67 -26.07 -23.63
N ASP A 9 9.86 -25.84 -24.19
CA ASP A 9 10.51 -26.78 -25.11
C ASP A 9 11.14 -27.96 -24.34
N LYS A 10 11.71 -28.93 -25.07
CA LYS A 10 12.37 -30.11 -24.49
C LYS A 10 13.58 -29.81 -23.61
N ARG A 11 14.06 -28.56 -23.59
CA ARG A 11 15.17 -28.07 -22.77
C ARG A 11 14.67 -27.18 -21.62
N GLU A 12 13.36 -27.21 -21.34
CA GLU A 12 12.70 -26.38 -20.33
C GLU A 12 12.76 -24.87 -20.61
N VAL A 13 13.03 -24.48 -21.86
CA VAL A 13 13.01 -23.06 -22.26
C VAL A 13 11.57 -22.64 -22.56
N ILE A 14 11.13 -21.52 -21.98
CA ILE A 14 9.79 -20.97 -22.17
C ILE A 14 9.60 -20.55 -23.64
N ASP A 15 8.44 -20.89 -24.20
CA ASP A 15 7.97 -20.35 -25.47
C ASP A 15 7.51 -18.90 -25.28
N PHE A 16 8.34 -17.95 -25.75
CA PHE A 16 8.10 -16.52 -25.56
C PHE A 16 6.88 -16.00 -26.34
N ASP A 17 6.54 -16.59 -27.49
CA ASP A 17 5.38 -16.17 -28.26
C ASP A 17 4.09 -16.61 -27.55
N ASN A 18 4.07 -17.84 -27.03
CA ASN A 18 3.00 -18.32 -26.17
C ASN A 18 2.88 -17.48 -24.89
N LEU A 19 4.00 -17.18 -24.22
CA LEU A 19 4.03 -16.38 -23.01
C LEU A 19 3.43 -14.98 -23.23
N LYS A 20 3.83 -14.33 -24.33
CA LYS A 20 3.32 -13.01 -24.69
C LYS A 20 1.81 -13.05 -24.93
N LYS A 21 1.33 -14.04 -25.69
CA LYS A 21 -0.12 -14.23 -25.93
C LYS A 21 -0.88 -14.44 -24.63
N ASN A 22 -0.36 -15.28 -23.74
CA ASN A 22 -0.93 -15.51 -22.41
C ASN A 22 -1.04 -14.19 -21.62
N TYR A 23 0.03 -13.39 -21.56
CA TYR A 23 0.05 -12.15 -20.78
C TYR A 23 -0.84 -11.06 -21.37
N GLU A 24 -0.94 -10.96 -22.70
CA GLU A 24 -1.88 -10.04 -23.36
C GLU A 24 -3.33 -10.39 -23.02
N LEU A 25 -3.68 -11.69 -23.01
CA LEU A 25 -5.01 -12.15 -22.60
C LEU A 25 -5.26 -11.84 -21.11
N VAL A 26 -4.34 -12.20 -20.22
CA VAL A 26 -4.48 -11.94 -18.77
C VAL A 26 -4.66 -10.45 -18.51
N HIS A 27 -3.85 -9.60 -19.15
CA HIS A 27 -3.97 -8.15 -19.04
C HIS A 27 -5.34 -7.64 -19.52
N SER A 28 -5.84 -8.15 -20.65
CA SER A 28 -7.18 -7.84 -21.16
C SER A 28 -8.30 -8.24 -20.19
N LEU A 29 -8.22 -9.43 -19.59
CA LEU A 29 -9.19 -9.91 -18.60
C LEU A 29 -9.18 -9.03 -17.34
N ILE A 30 -8.00 -8.64 -16.84
CA ILE A 30 -7.85 -7.73 -15.70
C ILE A 30 -8.46 -6.36 -16.01
N ASN A 31 -8.16 -5.77 -17.18
CA ASN A 31 -8.71 -4.48 -17.58
C ASN A 31 -10.24 -4.48 -17.74
N ARG A 32 -10.81 -5.64 -18.10
CA ARG A 32 -12.26 -5.86 -18.18
C ARG A 32 -12.91 -6.21 -16.83
N GLY A 33 -12.14 -6.27 -15.74
CA GLY A 33 -12.62 -6.59 -14.39
C GLY A 33 -12.97 -8.06 -14.17
N LYS A 34 -12.58 -8.96 -15.08
CA LYS A 34 -12.98 -10.38 -15.05
C LYS A 34 -12.12 -11.25 -14.12
N VAL A 35 -10.97 -10.74 -13.69
CA VAL A 35 -10.03 -11.41 -12.78
C VAL A 35 -10.19 -10.81 -11.39
N LEU A 36 -10.58 -11.65 -10.42
CA LEU A 36 -10.77 -11.28 -9.02
C LEU A 36 -9.43 -11.29 -8.25
N ALA A 37 -8.59 -12.28 -8.54
CA ALA A 37 -7.26 -12.44 -7.96
C ALA A 37 -6.33 -13.15 -8.95
N SER A 38 -5.03 -12.94 -8.83
CA SER A 38 -4.04 -13.64 -9.64
C SER A 38 -2.75 -13.90 -8.86
N HIS A 39 -2.05 -14.98 -9.20
CA HIS A 39 -0.76 -15.32 -8.61
C HIS A 39 0.11 -16.07 -9.63
N THR A 40 1.38 -15.69 -9.73
CA THR A 40 2.35 -16.37 -10.62
C THR A 40 2.72 -17.74 -10.06
N VAL A 41 2.89 -18.74 -10.91
CA VAL A 41 3.43 -20.04 -10.49
C VAL A 41 4.95 -19.96 -10.38
N LYS A 42 5.50 -20.45 -9.26
CA LYS A 42 6.93 -20.44 -8.94
C LYS A 42 7.44 -21.86 -8.70
N SER A 43 8.47 -22.02 -7.87
CA SER A 43 9.18 -23.29 -7.64
C SER A 43 8.33 -24.38 -6.97
N GLY A 44 7.35 -24.04 -6.14
CA GLY A 44 6.43 -25.00 -5.53
C GLY A 44 5.15 -25.25 -6.34
N GLY A 45 5.13 -24.81 -7.60
CA GLY A 45 4.04 -25.06 -8.52
C GLY A 45 2.73 -24.35 -8.15
N VAL A 46 1.63 -24.91 -8.65
CA VAL A 46 0.27 -24.44 -8.42
C VAL A 46 -0.15 -24.65 -6.96
N VAL A 47 0.30 -25.72 -6.30
CA VAL A 47 -0.04 -25.95 -4.87
C VAL A 47 0.46 -24.79 -4.02
N GLU A 48 1.73 -24.40 -4.15
CA GLU A 48 2.29 -23.26 -3.42
C GLU A 48 1.50 -21.97 -3.70
N ALA A 49 1.19 -21.72 -4.98
CA ALA A 49 0.45 -20.53 -5.39
C ALA A 49 -0.95 -20.49 -4.74
N ILE A 50 -1.71 -21.60 -4.79
CA ILE A 50 -3.04 -21.69 -4.19
C ILE A 50 -2.97 -21.54 -2.67
N SER A 51 -2.04 -22.23 -1.99
CA SER A 51 -1.88 -22.09 -0.53
C SER A 51 -1.63 -20.64 -0.12
N LYS A 52 -0.73 -19.93 -0.83
CA LYS A 52 -0.44 -18.51 -0.55
C LYS A 52 -1.61 -17.59 -0.85
N MET A 53 -2.37 -17.86 -1.91
CA MET A 53 -3.60 -17.12 -2.21
C MET A 53 -4.65 -17.30 -1.10
N CYS A 54 -4.69 -18.46 -0.45
CA CYS A 54 -5.60 -18.76 0.65
C CYS A 54 -5.23 -18.04 1.96
N PHE A 55 -3.93 -17.90 2.28
CA PHE A 55 -3.46 -17.38 3.58
C PHE A 55 -3.99 -15.99 3.92
N GLY A 56 -3.94 -15.04 2.97
CA GLY A 56 -4.24 -13.64 3.26
C GLY A 56 -5.68 -13.35 3.67
N ASN A 57 -6.65 -14.04 3.05
CA ASN A 57 -8.08 -13.79 3.25
C ASN A 57 -8.79 -14.88 4.06
N LYS A 58 -8.06 -15.92 4.49
CA LYS A 58 -8.60 -17.09 5.17
C LYS A 58 -9.71 -17.82 4.40
N ILE A 59 -9.56 -17.90 3.08
CA ILE A 59 -10.48 -18.59 2.17
C ILE A 59 -9.81 -19.91 1.75
N GLY A 60 -10.53 -21.02 1.82
CA GLY A 60 -10.01 -22.30 1.36
C GLY A 60 -10.19 -22.55 -0.12
N PHE A 61 -9.73 -23.72 -0.58
CA PHE A 61 -9.82 -24.10 -1.98
C PHE A 61 -10.11 -25.59 -2.17
N SER A 62 -11.03 -25.92 -3.08
CA SER A 62 -11.26 -27.31 -3.51
C SER A 62 -10.78 -27.47 -4.93
N PHE A 63 -9.78 -28.34 -5.14
CA PHE A 63 -9.37 -28.75 -6.48
C PHE A 63 -10.44 -29.64 -7.11
N ASN A 64 -10.51 -29.62 -8.45
CA ASN A 64 -11.30 -30.57 -9.20
C ASN A 64 -10.73 -31.99 -9.04
N ASN A 65 -11.60 -33.00 -9.17
CA ASN A 65 -11.19 -34.40 -9.11
C ASN A 65 -10.25 -34.75 -10.28
N ASN A 66 -9.34 -35.70 -10.05
CA ASN A 66 -8.40 -36.27 -11.02
C ASN A 66 -7.24 -35.36 -11.44
N ILE A 67 -6.90 -34.35 -10.64
CA ILE A 67 -5.67 -33.58 -10.87
C ILE A 67 -4.50 -34.30 -10.20
N SER A 68 -3.41 -34.50 -10.93
CA SER A 68 -2.19 -35.12 -10.42
C SER A 68 -1.44 -34.17 -9.49
N LEU A 69 -1.09 -34.63 -8.28
CA LEU A 69 -0.27 -33.84 -7.36
C LEU A 69 1.11 -33.51 -7.95
N GLY A 70 1.67 -34.41 -8.78
CA GLY A 70 2.93 -34.17 -9.48
C GLY A 70 2.84 -33.04 -10.51
N GLU A 71 1.68 -32.84 -11.14
CA GLU A 71 1.46 -31.70 -12.04
C GLU A 71 1.27 -30.40 -11.27
N LEU A 72 0.61 -30.46 -10.10
CA LEU A 72 0.39 -29.30 -9.26
C LEU A 72 1.65 -28.80 -8.56
N SER A 73 2.62 -29.67 -8.24
CA SER A 73 3.87 -29.30 -7.59
C SER A 73 4.99 -28.94 -8.57
N GLU A 74 4.75 -29.12 -9.87
CA GLU A 74 5.74 -28.83 -10.91
C GLU A 74 6.03 -27.31 -10.98
N PRO A 75 7.30 -26.89 -11.01
CA PRO A 75 7.66 -25.51 -11.30
C PRO A 75 7.24 -25.14 -12.73
N ARG A 76 6.19 -24.31 -12.86
CA ARG A 76 5.69 -23.84 -14.16
C ARG A 76 5.91 -22.34 -14.34
N TYR A 77 7.17 -21.93 -14.48
CA TYR A 77 7.51 -20.52 -14.66
C TYR A 77 6.80 -19.91 -15.88
N GLY A 78 6.31 -18.68 -15.71
CA GLY A 78 5.51 -17.97 -16.72
C GLY A 78 4.01 -18.29 -16.64
N SER A 79 3.60 -19.37 -15.96
CA SER A 79 2.18 -19.65 -15.74
C SER A 79 1.59 -18.75 -14.66
N ILE A 80 0.29 -18.45 -14.78
CA ILE A 80 -0.45 -17.59 -13.85
C ILE A 80 -1.73 -18.29 -13.42
N VAL A 81 -1.95 -18.40 -12.12
CA VAL A 81 -3.23 -18.79 -11.53
C VAL A 81 -4.16 -17.59 -11.49
N LEU A 82 -5.39 -17.76 -11.95
CA LEU A 82 -6.43 -16.73 -11.97
C LEU A 82 -7.67 -17.21 -11.21
N GLU A 83 -8.17 -16.34 -10.34
CA GLU A 83 -9.55 -16.37 -9.88
C GLU A 83 -10.39 -15.50 -10.82
N LEU A 84 -11.41 -16.10 -11.42
CA LEU A 84 -12.28 -15.45 -12.39
C LEU A 84 -13.67 -15.27 -11.77
N GLU A 85 -14.41 -14.27 -12.25
CA GLU A 85 -15.81 -14.07 -11.86
C GLU A 85 -16.69 -15.30 -12.20
N ASN A 86 -17.65 -15.61 -11.32
CA ASN A 86 -18.50 -16.83 -11.41
C ASN A 86 -19.29 -16.98 -12.72
N HIS A 87 -19.56 -15.89 -13.45
CA HIS A 87 -20.40 -15.90 -14.65
C HIS A 87 -19.59 -15.77 -15.96
N ILE A 88 -18.28 -15.94 -15.89
CA ILE A 88 -17.45 -15.92 -17.09
C ILE A 88 -17.62 -17.23 -17.89
N ASN A 89 -17.75 -17.11 -19.20
CA ASN A 89 -17.63 -18.26 -20.09
C ASN A 89 -16.15 -18.56 -20.32
N ILE A 90 -15.59 -19.48 -19.53
CA ILE A 90 -14.16 -19.82 -19.54
C ILE A 90 -13.73 -20.31 -20.93
N GLU A 91 -14.53 -21.15 -21.58
CA GLU A 91 -14.18 -21.73 -22.89
C GLU A 91 -14.07 -20.66 -23.97
N GLU A 92 -14.93 -19.65 -23.93
CA GLU A 92 -14.90 -18.52 -24.88
C GLU A 92 -13.75 -17.57 -24.59
N GLU A 93 -13.53 -17.22 -23.32
CA GLU A 93 -12.53 -16.24 -22.91
C GLU A 93 -11.10 -16.77 -22.93
N LEU A 94 -10.91 -18.08 -22.79
CA LEU A 94 -9.60 -18.74 -22.77
C LEU A 94 -9.37 -19.65 -23.99
N ASN A 95 -10.21 -19.55 -25.03
CA ASN A 95 -10.12 -20.36 -26.25
C ASN A 95 -8.73 -20.36 -26.93
N ASP A 96 -8.00 -19.26 -26.73
CA ASP A 96 -6.77 -18.94 -27.42
C ASP A 96 -5.50 -19.32 -26.65
N VAL A 97 -5.64 -19.83 -25.42
CA VAL A 97 -4.52 -20.15 -24.53
C VAL A 97 -4.68 -21.55 -23.94
N GLU A 98 -3.55 -22.14 -23.54
CA GLU A 98 -3.60 -23.38 -22.78
C GLU A 98 -3.88 -23.06 -21.32
N TYR A 99 -4.90 -23.72 -20.76
CA TYR A 99 -5.24 -23.55 -19.36
C TYR A 99 -5.62 -24.87 -18.70
N THR A 100 -5.48 -24.92 -17.38
CA THR A 100 -5.96 -26.01 -16.53
C THR A 100 -7.07 -25.47 -15.64
N LEU A 101 -8.24 -26.12 -15.64
CA LEU A 101 -9.29 -25.80 -14.68
C LEU A 101 -8.95 -26.42 -13.33
N LEU A 102 -8.60 -25.57 -12.35
CA LEU A 102 -8.07 -26.03 -11.07
C LEU A 102 -9.18 -26.44 -10.09
N GLY A 103 -10.23 -25.64 -9.99
CA GLY A 103 -11.27 -25.81 -8.97
C GLY A 103 -11.90 -24.50 -8.51
N SER A 104 -12.42 -24.46 -7.29
CA SER A 104 -13.18 -23.32 -6.73
C SER A 104 -12.76 -22.99 -5.30
N THR A 105 -12.88 -21.72 -4.93
CA THR A 105 -12.74 -21.29 -3.53
C THR A 105 -13.88 -21.84 -2.67
N ILE A 106 -13.61 -22.04 -1.39
CA ILE A 106 -14.57 -22.52 -0.39
C ILE A 106 -14.46 -21.71 0.90
N GLU A 107 -15.55 -21.63 1.67
CA GLU A 107 -15.57 -20.86 2.92
C GLU A 107 -14.72 -21.47 4.04
N LYS A 108 -14.60 -22.80 4.07
CA LYS A 108 -13.77 -23.49 5.07
C LYS A 108 -12.30 -23.20 4.82
N TYR A 109 -11.52 -23.01 5.88
CA TYR A 109 -10.08 -22.74 5.78
C TYR A 109 -9.27 -24.04 5.63
N GLU A 110 -9.50 -24.73 4.52
CA GLU A 110 -8.85 -25.99 4.15
C GLU A 110 -8.59 -26.05 2.64
N ILE A 111 -7.65 -26.90 2.22
CA ILE A 111 -7.50 -27.31 0.83
C ILE A 111 -8.02 -28.74 0.67
N ASN A 112 -8.92 -28.96 -0.28
CA ASN A 112 -9.34 -30.30 -0.69
C ASN A 112 -8.67 -30.70 -2.01
N ILE A 113 -7.92 -31.82 -2.00
CA ILE A 113 -7.29 -32.40 -3.19
C ILE A 113 -7.69 -33.87 -3.28
N ASN A 114 -8.42 -34.26 -4.33
CA ASN A 114 -8.84 -35.65 -4.57
C ASN A 114 -9.51 -36.34 -3.35
N GLY A 115 -10.21 -35.58 -2.52
CA GLY A 115 -10.89 -36.09 -1.31
C GLY A 115 -10.04 -36.06 -0.03
N GLU A 116 -8.76 -35.71 -0.12
CA GLU A 116 -7.91 -35.43 1.03
C GLU A 116 -8.06 -33.97 1.47
N ILE A 117 -8.19 -33.75 2.78
CA ILE A 117 -8.34 -32.43 3.38
C ILE A 117 -7.01 -32.04 4.04
N ILE A 118 -6.47 -30.91 3.62
CA ILE A 118 -5.23 -30.33 4.15
C ILE A 118 -5.61 -29.06 4.93
N SER A 119 -5.16 -28.97 6.18
CA SER A 119 -5.38 -27.79 7.02
C SER A 119 -4.57 -26.60 6.51
N LEU A 120 -5.23 -25.51 6.14
CA LEU A 120 -4.54 -24.27 5.79
C LEU A 120 -3.95 -23.57 7.01
N GLU A 121 -4.47 -23.84 8.20
CA GLU A 121 -3.93 -23.30 9.45
C GLU A 121 -2.54 -23.89 9.75
N GLU A 122 -2.38 -25.21 9.58
CA GLU A 122 -1.08 -25.88 9.72
C GLU A 122 -0.09 -25.38 8.66
N LEU A 123 -0.52 -25.32 7.39
CA LEU A 123 0.34 -24.83 6.30
C LEU A 123 0.76 -23.36 6.48
N GLN A 124 -0.12 -22.51 6.99
CA GLN A 124 0.21 -21.11 7.25
C GLN A 124 1.22 -20.98 8.39
N ASN A 125 1.03 -21.74 9.47
CA ASN A 125 1.98 -21.74 10.60
C ASN A 125 3.38 -22.17 10.13
N ASP A 126 3.49 -23.26 9.37
CA ASP A 126 4.77 -23.72 8.80
C ASP A 126 5.42 -22.67 7.90
N PHE A 127 4.61 -21.92 7.13
CA PHE A 127 5.10 -20.86 6.27
C PHE A 127 5.63 -19.65 7.04
N GLU A 128 4.96 -19.27 8.14
CA GLU A 128 5.30 -18.10 8.96
C GLU A 128 6.49 -18.39 9.92
N ASP A 129 6.60 -19.62 10.43
CA ASP A 129 7.62 -20.05 11.40
C ASP A 129 9.06 -19.73 10.98
N THR A 130 9.35 -19.80 9.67
CA THR A 130 10.70 -19.58 9.12
C THR A 130 11.29 -18.21 9.48
N LEU A 131 10.45 -17.15 9.56
CA LEU A 131 10.91 -15.80 9.88
C LEU A 131 10.56 -15.37 11.30
N GLU A 132 9.84 -16.19 12.07
CA GLU A 132 9.30 -15.81 13.37
C GLU A 132 10.41 -15.50 14.40
N GLU A 133 11.56 -16.19 14.33
CA GLU A 133 12.71 -15.92 15.21
C GLU A 133 13.30 -14.50 15.01
N VAL A 134 13.26 -13.97 13.79
CA VAL A 134 13.90 -12.69 13.42
C VAL A 134 12.88 -11.55 13.30
N PHE A 135 11.70 -11.86 12.78
CA PHE A 135 10.58 -10.94 12.55
C PHE A 135 9.31 -11.53 13.16
N PRO A 136 9.19 -11.53 14.50
CA PRO A 136 8.05 -12.14 15.16
C PRO A 136 6.76 -11.45 14.72
N THR A 137 5.77 -12.23 14.29
CA THR A 137 4.44 -11.74 13.92
C THR A 137 3.63 -11.38 15.15
N ASP A 138 3.88 -12.05 16.27
CA ASP A 138 3.36 -11.68 17.59
C ASP A 138 4.46 -11.05 18.46
N TYR A 139 4.54 -9.72 18.41
CA TYR A 139 5.43 -8.96 19.28
C TYR A 139 5.03 -8.98 20.77
N SER A 140 3.95 -9.69 21.14
CA SER A 140 3.36 -9.90 22.48
C SER A 140 4.02 -9.08 23.59
N ASP A 141 3.91 -7.76 23.47
CA ASP A 141 4.20 -6.86 24.56
C ASP A 141 3.00 -6.96 25.49
N ASN A 142 3.11 -7.85 26.49
CA ASN A 142 2.06 -8.18 27.45
C ASN A 142 1.48 -6.96 28.19
N ARG A 143 2.05 -5.76 28.00
CA ARG A 143 1.48 -4.48 28.43
C ARG A 143 0.14 -4.14 27.75
N PHE A 144 -0.14 -4.67 26.55
CA PHE A 144 -1.33 -4.33 25.76
C PHE A 144 -2.25 -5.53 25.44
N ALA A 145 -1.91 -6.74 25.93
CA ALA A 145 -2.59 -7.99 25.60
C ALA A 145 -4.09 -8.07 26.04
N SER A 146 -4.58 -7.12 26.84
CA SER A 146 -5.93 -7.16 27.42
C SER A 146 -6.94 -6.23 26.77
N GLU A 147 -6.55 -5.31 25.87
CA GLU A 147 -7.51 -4.42 25.24
C GLU A 147 -7.98 -5.01 23.91
N LYS A 148 -9.16 -5.65 23.92
CA LYS A 148 -9.92 -5.90 22.69
C LYS A 148 -10.14 -4.56 21.99
N ILE A 149 -9.34 -4.29 20.95
CA ILE A 149 -9.53 -3.14 20.07
C ILE A 149 -10.97 -3.23 19.56
N LYS A 150 -11.83 -2.31 19.99
CA LYS A 150 -13.19 -2.21 19.46
C LYS A 150 -13.05 -1.94 17.97
N LYS A 151 -13.47 -2.90 17.14
CA LYS A 151 -13.61 -2.69 15.69
C LYS A 151 -14.67 -1.62 15.47
N TYR A 152 -14.22 -0.38 15.26
CA TYR A 152 -15.10 0.69 14.81
C TYR A 152 -15.29 0.57 13.30
N SER A 153 -16.38 -0.08 12.88
CA SER A 153 -16.83 0.05 11.50
C SER A 153 -17.59 1.38 11.36
N SER A 154 -16.91 2.40 10.87
CA SER A 154 -17.65 3.57 10.37
C SER A 154 -18.28 3.18 9.05
N LYS A 155 -19.62 3.17 8.97
CA LYS A 155 -20.27 3.30 7.67
C LYS A 155 -19.89 4.68 7.17
N ILE A 156 -19.00 4.74 6.18
CA ILE A 156 -18.78 5.96 5.41
C ILE A 156 -20.12 6.24 4.75
N ASN A 157 -20.94 7.07 5.39
CA ASN A 157 -22.05 7.68 4.69
C ASN A 157 -21.36 8.48 3.57
N ASN A 158 -21.59 8.10 2.31
CA ASN A 158 -21.03 8.69 1.08
C ASN A 158 -21.29 10.20 0.92
N LEU A 159 -21.80 10.88 1.95
CA LEU A 159 -21.88 12.31 2.07
C LEU A 159 -20.49 12.85 2.45
N ILE A 160 -19.56 12.83 1.50
CA ILE A 160 -18.43 13.76 1.52
C ILE A 160 -19.08 15.15 1.39
N LYS A 161 -19.43 15.74 2.53
CA LYS A 161 -20.01 17.09 2.59
C LYS A 161 -18.91 18.06 2.19
N SER A 162 -18.84 18.37 0.90
CA SER A 162 -18.13 19.55 0.43
C SER A 162 -19.04 20.77 0.61
N PRO A 163 -18.50 21.95 0.92
CA PRO A 163 -19.29 23.15 1.01
C PRO A 163 -19.99 23.42 -0.33
N LEU A 164 -21.31 23.70 -0.28
CA LEU A 164 -22.12 24.11 -1.44
C LEU A 164 -21.57 25.37 -2.12
N ILE A 165 -20.80 26.17 -1.37
CA ILE A 165 -20.22 27.44 -1.79
C ILE A 165 -18.69 27.29 -1.87
N LYS A 166 -18.15 27.23 -3.09
CA LYS A 166 -16.70 27.14 -3.38
C LYS A 166 -16.08 28.53 -3.52
N ILE A 167 -15.98 29.31 -2.44
CA ILE A 167 -15.65 30.76 -2.55
C ILE A 167 -14.24 31.18 -2.07
N SER A 168 -13.36 30.28 -1.65
CA SER A 168 -11.92 30.63 -1.56
C SER A 168 -11.01 29.41 -1.74
N LYS A 169 -9.86 29.60 -2.42
CA LYS A 169 -8.76 28.63 -2.45
C LYS A 169 -7.82 28.97 -1.30
N PRO A 170 -7.89 28.30 -0.13
CA PRO A 170 -7.00 28.61 0.98
C PRO A 170 -5.55 28.39 0.55
N LYS A 171 -4.65 29.28 0.94
CA LYS A 171 -3.22 29.12 0.71
C LYS A 171 -2.62 28.23 1.79
N VAL A 172 -2.02 27.13 1.37
CA VAL A 172 -1.33 26.17 2.23
C VAL A 172 0.15 26.29 1.97
N LEU A 173 0.93 26.53 3.02
CA LEU A 173 2.37 26.47 2.98
C LEU A 173 2.84 25.09 3.45
N ILE A 174 3.69 24.44 2.66
CA ILE A 174 4.38 23.20 3.02
C ILE A 174 5.89 23.49 3.11
N PRO A 175 6.44 23.74 4.30
CA PRO A 175 7.89 23.82 4.48
C PRO A 175 8.51 22.43 4.29
N VAL A 176 9.56 22.34 3.48
CA VAL A 176 10.32 21.11 3.22
C VAL A 176 11.69 21.27 3.84
N PHE A 177 11.98 20.43 4.82
CA PHE A 177 13.29 20.40 5.47
C PHE A 177 14.14 19.29 4.87
N PRO A 178 15.48 19.38 4.96
CA PRO A 178 16.34 18.27 4.58
C PRO A 178 15.91 16.98 5.32
N GLY A 179 15.62 15.90 4.58
CA GLY A 179 15.15 14.63 5.12
C GLY A 179 13.63 14.47 5.19
N THR A 180 12.84 15.52 4.96
CA THR A 180 11.41 15.39 4.65
C THR A 180 11.22 14.53 3.38
N ASN A 181 10.15 13.71 3.34
CA ASN A 181 9.90 12.80 2.21
C ASN A 181 8.41 12.56 1.86
N CYS A 182 7.49 13.32 2.44
CA CYS A 182 6.03 13.18 2.20
C CYS A 182 5.38 14.47 1.68
N GLU A 183 6.16 15.48 1.30
CA GLU A 183 5.71 16.80 0.87
C GLU A 183 4.82 16.74 -0.39
N TYR A 184 5.16 15.87 -1.36
CA TYR A 184 4.38 15.72 -2.59
C TYR A 184 3.02 15.07 -2.36
N ASP A 185 2.93 14.12 -1.42
CA ASP A 185 1.64 13.50 -1.06
C ASP A 185 0.75 14.50 -0.32
N CYS A 186 1.34 15.31 0.57
CA CYS A 186 0.64 16.40 1.25
C CYS A 186 0.12 17.43 0.25
N GLU A 187 0.97 17.88 -0.68
CA GLU A 187 0.59 18.81 -1.76
C GLU A 187 -0.57 18.25 -2.58
N ARG A 188 -0.46 17.00 -3.05
CA ARG A 188 -1.50 16.33 -3.83
C ARG A 188 -2.83 16.27 -3.07
N ALA A 189 -2.81 15.97 -1.77
CA ALA A 189 -4.01 15.92 -0.94
C ALA A 189 -4.68 17.28 -0.80
N PHE A 190 -3.91 18.35 -0.52
CA PHE A 190 -4.43 19.70 -0.39
C PHE A 190 -4.95 20.27 -1.73
N VAL A 191 -4.24 20.03 -2.83
CA VAL A 191 -4.68 20.41 -4.18
C VAL A 191 -5.98 19.69 -4.54
N LYS A 192 -6.09 18.39 -4.25
CA LYS A 192 -7.34 17.62 -4.46
C LYS A 192 -8.50 18.17 -3.62
N ALA A 193 -8.23 18.71 -2.43
CA ALA A 193 -9.21 19.40 -1.59
C ALA A 193 -9.53 20.83 -2.06
N GLY A 194 -8.85 21.35 -3.10
CA GLY A 194 -9.11 22.67 -3.70
C GLY A 194 -8.24 23.82 -3.16
N ALA A 195 -7.22 23.53 -2.36
CA ALA A 195 -6.30 24.55 -1.85
C ALA A 195 -5.27 25.00 -2.90
N ALA A 196 -4.71 26.19 -2.71
CA ALA A 196 -3.51 26.64 -3.42
C ALA A 196 -2.29 26.34 -2.56
N VAL A 197 -1.44 25.41 -3.01
CA VAL A 197 -0.28 24.97 -2.23
C VAL A 197 0.98 25.71 -2.68
N ASN A 198 1.80 26.13 -1.71
CA ASN A 198 3.16 26.60 -1.93
C ASN A 198 4.11 25.72 -1.13
N THR A 199 5.04 25.08 -1.81
CA THR A 199 6.08 24.23 -1.20
C THR A 199 7.37 25.04 -1.08
N LEU A 200 7.90 25.19 0.13
CA LEU A 200 9.09 26.01 0.40
C LEU A 200 10.23 25.14 0.93
N VAL A 201 11.29 25.00 0.15
CA VAL A 201 12.51 24.28 0.59
C VAL A 201 13.31 25.15 1.56
N PHE A 202 13.54 24.62 2.76
CA PHE A 202 14.38 25.23 3.77
C PHE A 202 15.85 24.94 3.46
N ASN A 203 16.56 25.95 2.94
CA ASN A 203 17.96 25.81 2.57
C ASN A 203 18.86 26.03 3.80
N ASN A 204 19.57 24.97 4.21
CA ASN A 204 20.48 24.99 5.35
C ASN A 204 21.96 24.82 4.97
N LEU A 205 22.34 25.08 3.72
CA LEU A 205 23.72 24.85 3.24
C LEU A 205 24.77 25.79 3.85
N SER A 206 24.37 26.94 4.40
CA SER A 206 25.25 27.88 5.11
C SER A 206 24.44 28.73 6.08
N SER A 207 25.10 29.41 7.03
CA SER A 207 24.44 30.32 7.98
C SER A 207 23.61 31.40 7.27
N ARG A 208 24.12 31.96 6.17
CA ARG A 208 23.38 32.94 5.35
C ARG A 208 22.14 32.32 4.70
N HIS A 209 22.23 31.07 4.22
CA HIS A 209 21.06 30.38 3.66
C HIS A 209 20.01 30.08 4.73
N ILE A 210 20.42 29.74 5.95
CA ILE A 210 19.51 29.55 7.08
C ILE A 210 18.78 30.84 7.40
N GLU A 211 19.49 31.97 7.54
CA GLU A 211 18.90 33.29 7.78
C GLU A 211 17.88 33.66 6.70
N ASN A 212 18.25 33.51 5.42
CA ASN A 212 17.35 33.76 4.30
C ASN A 212 16.11 32.84 4.32
N SER A 213 16.29 31.57 4.66
CA SER A 213 15.19 30.60 4.72
C SER A 213 14.24 30.88 5.89
N ILE A 214 14.75 31.37 7.02
CA ILE A 214 13.94 31.82 8.16
C ILE A 214 13.08 33.01 7.76
N ASP A 215 13.68 34.00 7.09
CA ASP A 215 12.96 35.20 6.64
C ASP A 215 11.89 34.86 5.61
N GLU A 216 12.21 34.02 4.62
CA GLU A 216 11.24 33.60 3.61
C GLU A 216 10.15 32.72 4.21
N LEU A 217 10.48 31.82 5.14
CA LEU A 217 9.50 30.99 5.84
C LEU A 217 8.51 31.85 6.62
N ALA A 218 8.99 32.81 7.42
CA ALA A 218 8.13 33.74 8.15
C ALA A 218 7.23 34.55 7.20
N ASN A 219 7.80 35.08 6.11
CA ASN A 219 7.07 35.81 5.07
C ASN A 219 5.99 34.97 4.38
N GLN A 220 6.23 33.68 4.15
CA GLN A 220 5.24 32.78 3.56
C GLN A 220 4.15 32.37 4.55
N ILE A 221 4.48 32.21 5.84
CA ILE A 221 3.49 31.95 6.90
C ILE A 221 2.52 33.14 7.02
N SER A 222 3.03 34.38 6.96
CA SER A 222 2.20 35.59 7.03
C SER A 222 1.18 35.70 5.88
N LYS A 223 1.45 35.05 4.73
CA LYS A 223 0.61 35.05 3.53
C LYS A 223 -0.30 33.82 3.39
N SER A 224 -0.14 32.82 4.25
CA SER A 224 -0.83 31.53 4.17
C SER A 224 -1.96 31.42 5.19
N GLN A 225 -2.99 30.62 4.91
CA GLN A 225 -4.08 30.30 5.86
C GLN A 225 -3.82 28.98 6.60
N ILE A 226 -2.99 28.12 6.02
CA ILE A 226 -2.64 26.82 6.59
C ILE A 226 -1.13 26.61 6.49
N VAL A 227 -0.51 26.11 7.56
CA VAL A 227 0.84 25.55 7.53
C VAL A 227 0.72 24.04 7.67
N MET A 228 1.30 23.28 6.73
CA MET A 228 1.32 21.83 6.77
C MET A 228 2.77 21.36 6.91
N LEU A 229 3.06 20.64 7.99
CA LEU A 229 4.34 20.00 8.24
C LEU A 229 4.29 18.53 7.77
N PRO A 230 4.99 18.18 6.67
CA PRO A 230 5.01 16.83 6.13
C PRO A 230 5.79 15.85 7.02
N GLY A 231 5.59 14.55 6.76
CA GLY A 231 6.38 13.46 7.34
C GLY A 231 7.78 13.33 6.74
N GLY A 232 8.58 12.44 7.33
CA GLY A 232 9.93 12.10 6.90
C GLY A 232 10.89 11.89 8.06
N PHE A 233 12.16 12.13 7.80
CA PHE A 233 13.25 12.01 8.76
C PHE A 233 14.07 13.29 8.74
N SER A 234 13.48 14.41 9.18
CA SER A 234 14.16 15.72 9.11
C SER A 234 15.53 15.66 9.79
N ALA A 235 16.58 16.09 9.08
CA ALA A 235 17.97 15.96 9.50
C ALA A 235 18.40 14.53 9.90
N GLY A 236 17.78 13.50 9.30
CA GLY A 236 18.04 12.10 9.63
C GLY A 236 17.52 11.67 11.01
N ASP A 237 16.60 12.44 11.60
CA ASP A 237 16.17 12.32 13.00
C ASP A 237 17.31 12.48 14.03
N GLU A 238 18.41 13.12 13.62
CA GLU A 238 19.53 13.50 14.47
C GLU A 238 19.47 14.99 14.89
N PRO A 239 20.17 15.40 15.98
CA PRO A 239 20.93 14.55 16.92
C PRO A 239 20.07 13.91 18.02
N ASP A 240 18.91 14.47 18.35
CA ASP A 240 18.12 14.10 19.56
C ASP A 240 16.72 13.56 19.20
N GLY A 241 16.58 12.93 18.04
CA GLY A 241 15.37 12.24 17.62
C GLY A 241 14.46 13.03 16.67
N SER A 242 13.36 12.38 16.29
CA SER A 242 12.49 12.81 15.21
C SER A 242 11.80 14.16 15.47
N GLY A 243 11.66 14.97 14.41
CA GLY A 243 10.98 16.28 14.43
C GLY A 243 11.76 17.42 15.11
N LYS A 244 12.92 17.14 15.75
CA LYS A 244 13.68 18.15 16.51
C LYS A 244 14.22 19.28 15.65
N PHE A 245 14.69 18.98 14.45
CA PHE A 245 15.19 19.99 13.52
C PHE A 245 14.08 20.99 13.17
N ILE A 246 12.91 20.49 12.79
CA ILE A 246 11.72 21.30 12.50
C ILE A 246 11.31 22.12 13.74
N ALA A 247 11.19 21.48 14.89
CA ALA A 247 10.82 22.16 16.15
C ALA A 247 11.81 23.28 16.51
N THR A 248 13.10 23.10 16.24
CA THR A 248 14.14 24.12 16.47
C THR A 248 13.96 25.32 15.56
N ILE A 249 13.69 25.10 14.27
CA ILE A 249 13.39 26.18 13.33
C ILE A 249 12.13 26.95 13.76
N PHE A 250 11.08 26.24 14.19
CA PHE A 250 9.83 26.85 14.65
C PHE A 250 9.93 27.58 15.99
N ARG A 251 11.00 27.37 16.77
CA ARG A 251 11.31 28.16 17.99
C ARG A 251 11.99 29.50 17.68
N ASN A 252 12.47 29.71 16.46
CA ASN A 252 13.00 31.01 16.06
C ASN A 252 11.93 32.09 16.24
N GLU A 253 12.28 33.22 16.88
CA GLU A 253 11.30 34.24 17.27
C GLU A 253 10.48 34.81 16.08
N LYS A 254 11.08 34.93 14.88
CA LYS A 254 10.35 35.40 13.68
C LYS A 254 9.28 34.41 13.24
N ILE A 255 9.64 33.13 13.16
CA ILE A 255 8.71 32.06 12.73
C ILE A 255 7.64 31.84 13.79
N LYS A 256 8.05 31.77 15.07
CA LYS A 256 7.13 31.64 16.20
C LYS A 256 6.12 32.77 16.22
N TYR A 257 6.54 34.01 16.01
CA TYR A 257 5.62 35.15 15.91
C TYR A 257 4.56 34.95 14.82
N GLU A 258 4.99 34.60 13.60
CA GLU A 258 4.06 34.42 12.46
C GLU A 258 3.12 33.21 12.64
N VAL A 259 3.60 32.11 13.22
CA VAL A 259 2.76 30.95 13.55
C VAL A 259 1.73 31.31 14.62
N MET A 260 2.14 32.01 15.68
CA MET A 260 1.21 32.43 16.73
C MET A 260 0.20 33.45 16.20
N ASN A 261 0.62 34.36 15.32
CA ASN A 261 -0.26 35.31 14.66
C ASN A 261 -1.27 34.60 13.74
N LEU A 262 -0.82 33.60 12.97
CA LEU A 262 -1.67 32.72 12.17
C LEU A 262 -2.76 32.07 13.03
N LEU A 263 -2.38 31.43 14.13
CA LEU A 263 -3.29 30.65 14.97
C LEU A 263 -4.21 31.49 15.86
N LYS A 264 -3.74 32.63 16.38
CA LYS A 264 -4.49 33.43 17.37
C LYS A 264 -5.27 34.60 16.79
N ASN A 265 -4.83 35.16 15.67
CA ASN A 265 -5.36 36.42 15.15
C ASN A 265 -5.93 36.33 13.73
N ARG A 266 -5.68 35.23 13.01
CA ARG A 266 -6.03 35.08 11.59
C ARG A 266 -6.91 33.86 11.30
N ASP A 267 -7.37 33.17 12.34
CA ASP A 267 -8.14 31.91 12.25
C ASP A 267 -7.46 30.85 11.35
N GLY A 268 -6.13 30.87 11.29
CA GLY A 268 -5.35 29.95 10.48
C GLY A 268 -5.17 28.60 11.15
N LEU A 269 -4.77 27.61 10.35
CA LEU A 269 -4.61 26.23 10.79
C LEU A 269 -3.15 25.78 10.68
N ILE A 270 -2.77 24.83 11.53
CA ILE A 270 -1.52 24.08 11.39
C ILE A 270 -1.83 22.59 11.47
N LEU A 271 -1.20 21.80 10.60
CA LEU A 271 -1.30 20.35 10.57
C LEU A 271 0.12 19.77 10.51
N GLY A 272 0.37 18.73 11.30
CA GLY A 272 1.61 17.95 11.25
C GLY A 272 1.28 16.47 11.12
N ILE A 273 1.98 15.76 10.24
CA ILE A 273 1.83 14.29 10.07
C ILE A 273 3.19 13.63 10.27
N CYS A 274 3.23 12.55 11.06
CA CYS A 274 4.46 11.81 11.37
C CYS A 274 5.55 12.75 11.94
N ASN A 275 6.64 12.99 11.21
CA ASN A 275 7.70 13.93 11.58
C ASN A 275 7.20 15.35 11.82
N GLY A 276 6.23 15.80 11.01
CA GLY A 276 5.57 17.07 11.23
C GLY A 276 4.74 17.10 12.52
N PHE A 277 4.12 16.00 12.93
CA PHE A 277 3.40 15.92 14.21
C PHE A 277 4.37 15.89 15.39
N GLN A 278 5.47 15.16 15.28
CA GLN A 278 6.53 15.11 16.29
C GLN A 278 7.18 16.49 16.54
N ALA A 279 7.09 17.39 15.56
CA ALA A 279 7.61 18.76 15.66
C ALA A 279 6.64 19.75 16.32
N LEU A 280 5.33 19.48 16.35
CA LEU A 280 4.29 20.33 16.95
C LEU A 280 4.21 20.14 18.47
#